data_AF-A0A5N5MQX5-F1
#
_entry.id   AF-A0A5N5MQX5-F1
#
_cell.length_a   1.000
_cell.length_b   1.000
_cell.length_c   1.000
_cell.angle_alpha   90.00
_cell.angle_beta   90.00
_cell.angle_gamma   90.00
#
_symmetry.space_group_name_H-M   'P 1'
#
loop_
_entity.id
_entity.type
_entity.pdbx_description
1 polymer ?
#
loop_
_entity_poly.entity_id
_entity_poly.type
_entity_poly.pdbx_seq_one_letter_code
_entity_poly.pdbx_strand_id
1 'polypeptide(L)'
;MVSTLNLLSSSSFAHVLYQLLLVMLDSLMLRSTTAITRHLVSVTMGSSNLTLIFATLFLYLLLHFPSQAEARALKSPAKCPKLLNQVCKTSQNYAFCVKILMSNPLTLLAPNTKGIVVNALDMVRKESKKTSKFFDGLANGKGTVPAFKPALRGCASDFKAASGLMNLKVLEGEFATMDVNYALDDARSCETKLSMDKVNIQSIPAAIKNWKNFYAVANAAALALENLQK
;
A
#
# COMPACT_ATOMS: atom_id res chain seq x y z
N MET A 1 58.03 -0.55 14.95
CA MET A 1 56.71 0.10 15.09
C MET A 1 55.67 -0.85 14.55
N VAL A 2 54.68 -1.14 15.39
CA VAL A 2 53.63 -2.15 15.24
C VAL A 2 52.65 -1.74 14.12
N SER A 3 52.21 -2.69 13.28
CA SER A 3 50.79 -2.86 12.94
C SER A 3 50.58 -4.21 12.26
N THR A 4 50.12 -5.13 13.09
CA THR A 4 49.52 -6.44 12.82
C THR A 4 48.27 -6.31 11.94
N LEU A 5 48.31 -6.86 10.72
CA LEU A 5 47.10 -7.20 9.97
C LEU A 5 46.64 -8.59 10.45
N ASN A 6 45.74 -8.62 11.42
CA ASN A 6 45.10 -9.87 11.85
C ASN A 6 44.20 -10.38 10.72
N LEU A 7 44.58 -11.52 10.16
CA LEU A 7 43.74 -12.38 9.34
C LEU A 7 42.52 -12.81 10.17
N LEU A 8 41.37 -12.19 9.90
CA LEU A 8 40.08 -12.70 10.38
C LEU A 8 39.88 -14.09 9.76
N SER A 9 39.84 -15.10 10.63
CA SER A 9 39.54 -16.48 10.23
C SER A 9 38.24 -16.56 9.43
N SER A 10 38.15 -17.53 8.52
CA SER A 10 37.01 -17.76 7.62
C SER A 10 35.66 -17.89 8.34
N SER A 11 35.66 -18.29 9.61
CA SER A 11 34.46 -18.35 10.46
C SER A 11 33.93 -16.97 10.83
N SER A 12 34.82 -15.98 11.03
CA SER A 12 34.45 -14.61 11.41
C SER A 12 33.81 -13.86 10.24
N PHE A 13 34.28 -14.08 9.01
CA PHE A 13 33.70 -13.47 7.81
C PHE A 13 32.33 -14.05 7.48
N ALA A 14 32.17 -15.38 7.61
CA ALA A 14 30.88 -16.05 7.46
C ALA A 14 29.84 -15.55 8.48
N HIS A 15 30.27 -15.27 9.72
CA HIS A 15 29.39 -14.74 10.75
C HIS A 15 28.96 -13.29 10.47
N VAL A 16 29.88 -12.45 10.00
CA VAL A 16 29.57 -11.07 9.59
C VAL A 16 28.63 -11.06 8.38
N LEU A 17 28.84 -11.96 7.41
CA LEU A 17 27.97 -12.09 6.24
C LEU A 17 26.58 -12.60 6.63
N TYR A 18 26.49 -13.54 7.58
CA TYR A 18 25.22 -14.03 8.13
C TYR A 18 24.44 -12.94 8.87
N GLN A 19 25.13 -12.11 9.66
CA GLN A 19 24.52 -10.96 10.34
C GLN A 19 24.03 -9.90 9.34
N LEU A 20 24.80 -9.62 8.27
CA LEU A 20 24.38 -8.73 7.19
C LEU A 20 23.18 -9.28 6.41
N LEU A 21 23.13 -10.59 6.16
CA LEU A 21 22.00 -11.27 5.52
C LEU A 21 20.74 -11.22 6.40
N LEU A 22 20.87 -11.37 7.72
CA LEU A 22 19.76 -11.20 8.66
C LEU A 22 19.24 -9.76 8.68
N VAL A 23 20.13 -8.76 8.72
CA VAL A 23 19.74 -7.34 8.66
C VAL A 23 19.07 -6.97 7.33
N MET A 24 19.54 -7.57 6.22
CA MET A 24 18.92 -7.41 4.90
C MET A 24 17.57 -8.13 4.82
N LEU A 25 17.43 -9.31 5.40
CA LEU A 25 16.16 -10.04 5.51
C LEU A 25 15.16 -9.30 6.38
N ASP A 26 15.56 -8.74 7.52
CA ASP A 26 14.68 -7.91 8.37
C ASP A 26 14.21 -6.65 7.64
N SER A 27 15.07 -6.05 6.82
CA SER A 27 14.72 -4.91 5.97
C SER A 27 13.79 -5.27 4.81
N LEU A 28 13.88 -6.51 4.29
CA LEU A 28 12.98 -7.04 3.25
C LEU A 28 11.66 -7.60 3.83
N MET A 29 11.63 -7.98 5.10
CA MET A 29 10.50 -8.66 5.75
C MET A 29 9.43 -7.73 6.35
N LEU A 30 9.46 -6.42 6.05
CA LEU A 30 8.28 -5.57 6.32
C LEU A 30 7.09 -5.84 5.38
N ARG A 31 7.20 -6.85 4.49
CA ARG A 31 6.05 -7.44 3.79
C ARG A 31 6.04 -8.98 3.91
N SER A 32 5.04 -9.45 4.64
CA SER A 32 4.48 -10.80 4.61
C SER A 32 5.17 -11.86 5.48
N THR A 33 4.51 -12.11 6.60
CA THR A 33 4.70 -13.26 7.49
C THR A 33 4.53 -14.61 6.80
N THR A 34 5.24 -15.60 7.36
CA THR A 34 4.99 -17.06 7.40
C THR A 34 5.08 -17.83 6.08
N ALA A 35 6.22 -18.49 5.87
CA ALA A 35 6.34 -19.92 5.46
C ALA A 35 7.64 -20.26 4.71
N ILE A 36 8.82 -19.82 5.14
CA ILE A 36 10.09 -20.37 4.61
C ILE A 36 11.14 -20.42 5.73
N THR A 37 10.98 -21.31 6.71
CA THR A 37 12.00 -21.50 7.77
C THR A 37 12.18 -22.96 8.19
N ARG A 38 11.79 -23.91 7.34
CA ARG A 38 12.13 -25.33 7.51
C ARG A 38 12.36 -25.97 6.16
N HIS A 39 13.53 -25.74 5.57
CA HIS A 39 14.20 -26.66 4.65
C HIS A 39 15.58 -26.09 4.27
N LEU A 40 16.47 -25.98 5.25
CA LEU A 40 17.90 -26.06 4.99
C LEU A 40 18.41 -27.23 5.82
N VAL A 41 18.16 -28.40 5.25
CA VAL A 41 18.73 -29.68 5.66
C VAL A 41 20.25 -29.55 5.55
N SER A 42 20.92 -29.99 6.60
CA SER A 42 22.36 -30.22 6.69
C SER A 42 22.89 -30.89 5.43
N VAL A 43 23.67 -30.17 4.62
CA VAL A 43 24.51 -30.74 3.57
C VAL A 43 25.95 -30.35 3.87
N THR A 44 26.66 -31.26 4.52
CA THR A 44 28.12 -31.24 4.62
C THR A 44 28.71 -31.70 3.29
N MET A 45 29.05 -30.78 2.40
CA MET A 45 29.84 -31.05 1.19
C MET A 45 30.84 -29.91 0.93
N GLY A 46 32.12 -30.28 0.88
CA GLY A 46 33.27 -29.54 0.30
C GLY A 46 33.30 -28.01 0.44
N SER A 47 34.02 -27.52 1.45
CA SER A 47 34.22 -26.11 1.81
C SER A 47 34.50 -25.14 0.65
N SER A 48 35.09 -25.60 -0.46
CA SER A 48 35.47 -24.71 -1.58
C SER A 48 34.32 -24.47 -2.57
N ASN A 49 33.42 -25.44 -2.76
CA ASN A 49 32.34 -25.34 -3.75
C ASN A 49 31.17 -24.50 -3.24
N LEU A 50 30.89 -24.53 -1.93
CA LEU A 50 29.83 -23.73 -1.32
C LEU A 50 30.16 -22.23 -1.39
N THR A 51 31.41 -21.84 -1.13
CA THR A 51 31.85 -20.44 -1.24
C THR A 51 31.73 -19.92 -2.67
N LEU A 52 32.03 -20.75 -3.67
CA LEU A 52 31.86 -20.42 -5.08
C LEU A 52 30.39 -20.19 -5.45
N ILE A 53 29.48 -21.02 -4.95
CA ILE A 53 28.03 -20.86 -5.16
C ILE A 53 27.50 -19.58 -4.48
N PHE A 54 27.93 -19.31 -3.25
CA PHE A 54 27.53 -18.08 -2.56
C PHE A 54 28.11 -16.83 -3.24
N ALA A 55 29.37 -16.89 -3.68
CA ALA A 55 29.99 -15.78 -4.40
C ALA A 55 29.30 -15.51 -5.74
N THR A 56 28.93 -16.54 -6.50
CA THR A 56 28.21 -16.37 -7.77
C THR A 56 26.80 -15.86 -7.56
N LEU A 57 26.06 -16.34 -6.55
CA LEU A 57 24.75 -15.79 -6.18
C LEU A 57 24.87 -14.33 -5.73
N PHE A 58 25.86 -13.99 -4.91
CA PHE A 58 26.07 -12.62 -4.45
C PHE A 58 26.47 -11.67 -5.58
N LEU A 59 27.32 -12.11 -6.51
CA LEU A 59 27.64 -11.35 -7.74
C LEU A 59 26.43 -11.23 -8.66
N TYR A 60 25.64 -12.29 -8.82
CA TYR A 60 24.42 -12.25 -9.62
C TYR A 60 23.42 -11.26 -9.04
N LEU A 61 23.24 -11.27 -7.71
CA LEU A 61 22.43 -10.28 -7.00
C LEU A 61 23.04 -8.89 -7.13
N LEU A 62 24.34 -8.66 -6.99
CA LEU A 62 24.95 -7.33 -7.18
C LEU A 62 24.84 -6.79 -8.61
N LEU A 63 24.86 -7.68 -9.61
CA LEU A 63 24.74 -7.32 -11.03
C LEU A 63 23.28 -7.14 -11.47
N HIS A 64 22.34 -7.85 -10.85
CA HIS A 64 20.91 -7.76 -11.17
C HIS A 64 20.11 -6.88 -10.19
N PHE A 65 20.68 -6.52 -9.04
CA PHE A 65 20.13 -5.48 -8.20
C PHE A 65 20.53 -4.13 -8.79
N PRO A 66 19.57 -3.28 -9.15
CA PRO A 66 19.88 -1.97 -9.67
C PRO A 66 20.70 -1.22 -8.63
N SER A 67 21.87 -0.72 -9.05
CA SER A 67 22.77 -0.01 -8.16
C SER A 67 22.07 1.21 -7.56
N GLN A 68 22.55 1.73 -6.43
CA GLN A 68 22.03 2.99 -5.89
C GLN A 68 22.07 4.15 -6.90
N ALA A 69 22.87 4.06 -7.97
CA ALA A 69 22.89 5.04 -9.05
C ALA A 69 21.64 4.95 -9.96
N GLU A 70 21.10 3.77 -10.21
CA GLU A 70 19.84 3.58 -10.95
C GLU A 70 18.61 3.89 -10.07
N ALA A 71 18.69 3.60 -8.77
CA ALA A 71 17.71 4.10 -7.79
C ALA A 71 17.72 5.64 -7.68
N ARG A 72 18.86 6.29 -7.98
CA ARG A 72 18.97 7.75 -8.12
C ARG A 72 18.51 8.26 -9.48
N ALA A 73 18.51 7.45 -10.55
CA ALA A 73 17.84 7.80 -11.81
C ALA A 73 16.30 7.79 -11.69
N LEU A 74 15.76 7.06 -10.70
CA LEU A 74 14.37 7.18 -10.24
C LEU A 74 14.08 8.47 -9.44
N LYS A 75 15.09 9.27 -9.10
CA LYS A 75 14.87 10.69 -8.80
C LYS A 75 14.63 11.40 -10.13
N SER A 76 13.36 11.47 -10.52
CA SER A 76 12.83 12.72 -11.07
C SER A 76 12.09 13.46 -9.94
N PRO A 77 12.78 14.20 -9.06
CA PRO A 77 12.14 14.86 -7.94
C PRO A 77 11.48 16.19 -8.36
N ALA A 78 11.60 16.62 -9.62
CA ALA A 78 10.99 17.86 -10.10
C ALA A 78 9.58 17.68 -10.71
N LYS A 79 9.24 16.49 -11.23
CA LYS A 79 7.92 16.23 -11.87
C LYS A 79 6.87 15.72 -10.88
N CYS A 80 7.23 14.84 -9.96
CA CYS A 80 6.28 14.23 -9.02
C CYS A 80 5.53 15.28 -8.17
N PRO A 81 6.17 16.32 -7.60
CA PRO A 81 5.45 17.33 -6.83
C PRO A 81 4.43 18.12 -7.66
N LYS A 82 4.75 18.44 -8.91
CA LYS A 82 3.85 19.19 -9.81
C LYS A 82 2.62 18.36 -10.18
N LEU A 83 2.81 17.09 -10.55
CA LEU A 83 1.70 16.21 -10.92
C LEU A 83 0.82 15.87 -9.70
N LEU A 84 1.42 15.64 -8.54
CA LEU A 84 0.68 15.47 -7.28
C LEU A 84 -0.12 16.72 -6.91
N ASN A 85 0.45 17.91 -7.10
CA ASN A 85 -0.27 19.14 -6.86
C ASN A 85 -1.48 19.29 -7.79
N GLN A 86 -1.37 18.90 -9.07
CA GLN A 86 -2.50 18.93 -10.00
C GLN A 86 -3.68 18.06 -9.54
N VAL A 87 -3.39 16.90 -8.94
CA VAL A 87 -4.41 15.98 -8.41
C VAL A 87 -4.94 16.44 -7.05
N CYS A 88 -4.06 16.83 -6.12
CA CYS A 88 -4.44 17.10 -4.75
C CYS A 88 -4.97 18.51 -4.50
N LYS A 89 -4.77 19.47 -5.41
CA LYS A 89 -5.16 20.89 -5.19
C LYS A 89 -6.63 21.09 -4.83
N THR A 90 -7.52 20.24 -5.35
CA THR A 90 -8.98 20.30 -5.10
C THR A 90 -9.42 19.37 -3.97
N SER A 91 -8.50 18.64 -3.35
CA SER A 91 -8.84 17.73 -2.25
C SER A 91 -9.17 18.52 -0.99
N GLN A 92 -10.27 18.12 -0.34
CA GLN A 92 -10.65 18.64 0.98
C GLN A 92 -9.61 18.29 2.07
N ASN A 93 -8.69 17.35 1.78
CA ASN A 93 -7.58 17.01 2.66
C ASN A 93 -6.27 16.90 1.86
N TYR A 94 -5.74 18.06 1.44
CA TYR A 94 -4.51 18.16 0.65
C TYR A 94 -3.33 17.38 1.27
N ALA A 95 -3.08 17.55 2.57
CA ALA A 95 -1.96 16.92 3.25
C ALA A 95 -2.08 15.38 3.23
N PHE A 96 -3.29 14.85 3.48
CA PHE A 96 -3.53 13.42 3.37
C PHE A 96 -3.38 12.92 1.93
N CYS A 97 -3.93 13.67 0.95
CA CYS A 97 -3.82 13.34 -0.46
C CYS A 97 -2.36 13.20 -0.91
N VAL A 98 -1.54 14.22 -0.63
CA VAL A 98 -0.12 14.18 -0.97
C VAL A 98 0.57 13.01 -0.26
N LYS A 99 0.33 12.84 1.05
CA LYS A 99 0.94 11.76 1.83
C LYS A 99 0.62 10.39 1.25
N ILE A 100 -0.64 10.09 0.98
CA ILE A 100 -1.04 8.75 0.53
C ILE A 100 -0.54 8.47 -0.87
N LEU A 101 -0.59 9.46 -1.77
CA LEU A 101 -0.09 9.33 -3.13
C LEU A 101 1.44 9.18 -3.17
N MET A 102 2.19 9.93 -2.35
CA MET A 102 3.64 9.76 -2.24
C MET A 102 4.05 8.42 -1.65
N SER A 103 3.21 7.83 -0.78
CA SER A 103 3.49 6.52 -0.18
C SER A 103 3.31 5.33 -1.14
N ASN A 104 2.72 5.55 -2.33
CA ASN A 104 2.52 4.50 -3.32
C ASN A 104 3.58 4.55 -4.41
N PRO A 105 4.44 3.50 -4.53
CA PRO A 105 5.44 3.42 -5.58
C PRO A 105 4.87 3.58 -6.99
N LEU A 106 3.68 3.03 -7.27
CA LEU A 106 3.06 3.14 -8.60
C LEU A 106 2.70 4.58 -8.95
N THR A 107 2.34 5.39 -7.96
CA THR A 107 2.07 6.81 -8.16
C THR A 107 3.36 7.58 -8.45
N LEU A 108 4.47 7.24 -7.80
CA LEU A 108 5.77 7.84 -8.06
C LEU A 108 6.31 7.49 -9.46
N LEU A 109 5.99 6.29 -9.96
CA LEU A 109 6.34 5.82 -11.31
C LEU A 109 5.40 6.32 -12.40
N ALA A 110 4.30 6.99 -12.06
CA ALA A 110 3.31 7.43 -13.03
C ALA A 110 3.92 8.50 -13.97
N PRO A 111 3.89 8.30 -15.30
CA PRO A 111 4.54 9.22 -16.24
C PRO A 111 3.76 10.53 -16.42
N ASN A 112 2.48 10.56 -16.02
CA ASN A 112 1.56 11.68 -16.22
C ASN A 112 0.44 11.68 -15.17
N THR A 113 -0.34 12.76 -15.15
CA THR A 113 -1.47 12.97 -14.22
C THR A 113 -2.51 11.87 -14.31
N LYS A 114 -2.80 11.35 -15.52
CA LYS A 114 -3.73 10.24 -15.72
C LYS A 114 -3.28 8.99 -14.94
N GLY A 115 -2.00 8.65 -14.97
CA GLY A 115 -1.45 7.53 -14.17
C GLY A 115 -1.60 7.76 -12.66
N ILE A 116 -1.41 8.98 -12.17
CA ILE A 116 -1.62 9.32 -10.75
C ILE A 116 -3.11 9.14 -10.38
N VAL A 117 -4.02 9.62 -11.23
CA VAL A 117 -5.47 9.47 -10.99
C VAL A 117 -5.88 8.00 -10.93
N VAL A 118 -5.44 7.18 -11.88
CA VAL A 118 -5.75 5.73 -11.88
C VAL A 118 -5.27 5.07 -10.58
N ASN A 119 -4.07 5.42 -10.13
CA ASN A 119 -3.54 4.92 -8.86
C ASN A 119 -4.34 5.42 -7.65
N ALA A 120 -4.77 6.68 -7.64
CA ALA A 120 -5.58 7.26 -6.58
C ALA A 120 -6.93 6.54 -6.43
N LEU A 121 -7.62 6.30 -7.56
CA LEU A 121 -8.91 5.61 -7.58
C LEU A 121 -8.76 4.13 -7.19
N ASP A 122 -7.66 3.47 -7.57
CA ASP A 122 -7.36 2.11 -7.11
C ASP A 122 -7.14 2.03 -5.58
N MET A 123 -6.50 3.04 -4.99
CA MET A 123 -6.34 3.10 -3.53
C MET A 123 -7.70 3.17 -2.83
N VAL A 124 -8.60 4.02 -3.30
CA VAL A 124 -9.93 4.16 -2.72
C VAL A 124 -10.72 2.86 -2.89
N ARG A 125 -10.68 2.23 -4.07
CA ARG A 125 -11.25 0.91 -4.29
C ARG A 125 -10.77 -0.12 -3.27
N LYS A 126 -9.46 -0.17 -3.00
CA LYS A 126 -8.86 -1.06 -2.01
C LYS A 126 -9.31 -0.72 -0.59
N GLU A 127 -9.38 0.56 -0.25
CA GLU A 127 -9.86 1.01 1.06
C GLU A 127 -11.35 0.69 1.26
N SER A 128 -12.20 0.86 0.25
CA SER A 128 -13.62 0.48 0.32
C SER A 128 -13.76 -1.03 0.54
N LYS A 129 -12.98 -1.87 -0.15
CA LYS A 129 -12.97 -3.33 0.11
C LYS A 129 -12.51 -3.67 1.52
N LYS A 130 -11.48 -2.99 2.03
CA LYS A 130 -11.00 -3.17 3.40
C LYS A 130 -12.06 -2.75 4.42
N THR A 131 -12.74 -1.65 4.17
CA THR A 131 -13.79 -1.11 5.04
C THR A 131 -15.02 -2.02 5.05
N SER A 132 -15.40 -2.54 3.89
CA SER A 132 -16.43 -3.58 3.76
C SER A 132 -16.12 -4.80 4.65
N LYS A 133 -14.89 -5.33 4.57
CA LYS A 133 -14.43 -6.45 5.41
C LYS A 133 -14.39 -6.09 6.90
N PHE A 134 -14.02 -4.87 7.24
CA PHE A 134 -14.03 -4.39 8.62
C PHE A 134 -15.44 -4.45 9.22
N PHE A 135 -16.44 -3.92 8.50
CA PHE A 135 -17.83 -3.94 8.96
C PHE A 135 -18.42 -5.35 8.98
N ASP A 136 -18.10 -6.19 8.00
CA ASP A 136 -18.49 -7.61 8.00
C ASP A 136 -17.90 -8.35 9.20
N GLY A 137 -16.61 -8.11 9.50
CA GLY A 137 -15.94 -8.67 10.68
C GLY A 137 -16.60 -8.23 11.99
N LEU A 138 -17.00 -6.95 12.10
CA LEU A 138 -17.78 -6.48 13.25
C LEU A 138 -19.15 -7.16 13.32
N ALA A 139 -19.89 -7.27 12.21
CA ALA A 139 -21.21 -7.90 12.21
C ALA A 139 -21.18 -9.38 12.64
N ASN A 140 -20.10 -10.09 12.30
CA ASN A 140 -19.92 -11.51 12.61
C ASN A 140 -19.18 -11.76 13.94
N GLY A 141 -18.76 -10.69 14.63
CA GLY A 141 -18.09 -10.77 15.93
C GLY A 141 -18.98 -11.38 17.02
N LYS A 142 -18.41 -12.25 17.85
CA LYS A 142 -19.11 -12.88 18.99
C LYS A 142 -19.53 -11.85 20.06
N GLY A 143 -18.74 -10.80 20.25
CA GLY A 143 -19.02 -9.72 21.21
C GLY A 143 -19.91 -8.59 20.67
N THR A 144 -20.37 -8.69 19.43
CA THR A 144 -21.20 -7.65 18.81
C THR A 144 -22.64 -7.79 19.25
N VAL A 145 -23.19 -6.71 19.81
CA VAL A 145 -24.61 -6.61 20.20
C VAL A 145 -25.49 -7.02 19.02
N PRO A 146 -26.42 -7.99 19.18
CA PRO A 146 -27.24 -8.50 18.07
C PRO A 146 -27.99 -7.41 17.29
N ALA A 147 -28.48 -6.38 18.00
CA ALA A 147 -29.18 -5.24 17.40
C ALA A 147 -28.30 -4.41 16.45
N PHE A 148 -26.97 -4.40 16.60
CA PHE A 148 -26.08 -3.65 15.70
C PHE A 148 -25.76 -4.41 14.41
N LYS A 149 -25.97 -5.74 14.38
CA LYS A 149 -25.56 -6.58 13.24
C LYS A 149 -26.22 -6.17 11.91
N PRO A 150 -27.51 -5.78 11.85
CA PRO A 150 -28.12 -5.28 10.62
C PRO A 150 -27.42 -4.04 10.05
N ALA A 151 -27.24 -2.96 10.84
CA ALA A 151 -26.51 -1.77 10.40
C ALA A 151 -25.08 -2.09 9.94
N LEU A 152 -24.35 -2.93 10.67
CA LEU A 152 -22.99 -3.32 10.31
C LEU A 152 -22.94 -4.10 8.99
N ARG A 153 -23.88 -5.01 8.73
CA ARG A 153 -24.01 -5.70 7.42
C ARG A 153 -24.39 -4.73 6.31
N GLY A 154 -25.26 -3.77 6.59
CA GLY A 154 -25.61 -2.69 5.68
C GLY A 154 -24.36 -1.92 5.25
N CYS A 155 -23.56 -1.45 6.21
CA CYS A 155 -22.27 -0.82 5.94
C CYS A 155 -21.34 -1.70 5.11
N ALA A 156 -21.22 -2.99 5.44
CA ALA A 156 -20.38 -3.91 4.68
C ALA A 156 -20.82 -4.01 3.21
N SER A 157 -22.13 -4.05 2.96
CA SER A 157 -22.73 -4.06 1.63
C SER A 157 -22.51 -2.75 0.88
N ASP A 158 -22.75 -1.61 1.52
CA ASP A 158 -22.55 -0.29 0.93
C ASP A 158 -21.10 -0.10 0.44
N PHE A 159 -20.11 -0.43 1.28
CA PHE A 159 -18.70 -0.35 0.89
C PHE A 159 -18.30 -1.36 -0.18
N LYS A 160 -19.00 -2.51 -0.27
CA LYS A 160 -18.78 -3.48 -1.35
C LYS A 160 -19.28 -2.91 -2.67
N ALA A 161 -20.48 -2.33 -2.69
CA ALA A 161 -21.05 -1.65 -3.86
C ALA A 161 -20.18 -0.49 -4.32
N ALA A 162 -19.79 0.39 -3.40
CA ALA A 162 -18.91 1.51 -3.68
C ALA A 162 -17.54 1.09 -4.26
N SER A 163 -17.00 -0.06 -3.82
CA SER A 163 -15.78 -0.61 -4.42
C SER A 163 -15.96 -1.11 -5.86
N GLY A 164 -17.19 -1.49 -6.23
CA GLY A 164 -17.55 -1.90 -7.58
C GLY A 164 -17.62 -0.73 -8.56
N LEU A 165 -18.11 0.42 -8.08
CA LEU A 165 -18.18 1.68 -8.84
C LEU A 165 -16.79 2.24 -9.17
N MET A 166 -15.79 1.98 -8.33
CA MET A 166 -14.41 2.41 -8.54
C MET A 166 -13.64 1.53 -9.57
N ASN A 167 -14.33 1.05 -10.61
CA ASN A 167 -13.71 0.22 -11.65
C ASN A 167 -12.99 1.09 -12.69
N LEU A 168 -11.66 1.10 -12.59
CA LEU A 168 -10.73 1.88 -13.43
C LEU A 168 -10.86 1.68 -14.94
N LYS A 169 -11.49 0.58 -15.39
CA LYS A 169 -11.74 0.33 -16.82
C LYS A 169 -12.94 1.10 -17.37
N VAL A 170 -13.85 1.56 -16.49
CA VAL A 170 -15.16 2.15 -16.82
C VAL A 170 -15.18 3.66 -16.62
N LEU A 171 -14.17 4.22 -15.95
CA LEU A 171 -14.01 5.67 -15.77
C LEU A 171 -13.60 6.32 -17.10
N GLU A 172 -14.52 6.32 -18.07
CA GLU A 172 -14.53 7.21 -19.22
C GLU A 172 -14.69 8.62 -18.65
N GLY A 173 -13.68 9.45 -18.90
CA GLY A 173 -13.37 10.56 -18.00
C GLY A 173 -14.44 11.64 -17.87
N GLU A 174 -15.52 11.63 -18.66
CA GLU A 174 -16.64 12.57 -18.50
C GLU A 174 -17.57 12.25 -17.32
N PHE A 175 -17.56 11.01 -16.82
CA PHE A 175 -18.44 10.58 -15.72
C PHE A 175 -17.67 10.18 -14.46
N ALA A 176 -16.36 10.46 -14.40
CA ALA A 176 -15.52 10.02 -13.30
C ALA A 176 -15.96 10.63 -11.95
N THR A 177 -16.36 11.91 -11.92
CA THR A 177 -16.90 12.50 -10.68
C THR A 177 -18.26 11.93 -10.32
N MET A 178 -19.09 11.60 -11.31
CA MET A 178 -20.39 10.99 -11.09
C MET A 178 -20.24 9.63 -10.39
N ASP A 179 -19.38 8.75 -10.92
CA ASP A 179 -19.10 7.44 -10.32
C ASP A 179 -18.54 7.55 -8.89
N VAL A 180 -17.62 8.50 -8.67
CA VAL A 180 -17.06 8.75 -7.34
C VAL A 180 -18.12 9.28 -6.37
N ASN A 181 -19.04 10.14 -6.82
CA ASN A 181 -20.12 10.65 -5.99
C ASN A 181 -21.13 9.55 -5.63
N TYR A 182 -21.51 8.67 -6.57
CA TYR A 182 -22.34 7.50 -6.25
C TYR A 182 -21.67 6.60 -5.20
N ALA A 183 -20.39 6.32 -5.37
CA ALA A 183 -19.64 5.52 -4.40
C ALA A 183 -19.53 6.21 -3.02
N LEU A 184 -19.50 7.55 -3.00
CA LEU A 184 -19.48 8.34 -1.77
C LEU A 184 -20.84 8.31 -1.07
N ASP A 185 -21.93 8.37 -1.82
CA ASP A 185 -23.29 8.30 -1.28
C ASP A 185 -23.58 6.91 -0.68
N ASP A 186 -23.13 5.84 -1.33
CA ASP A 186 -23.11 4.49 -0.75
C ASP A 186 -22.34 4.49 0.58
N ALA A 187 -21.11 5.01 0.60
CA ALA A 187 -20.29 5.07 1.81
C ALA A 187 -20.93 5.90 2.94
N ARG A 188 -21.62 7.01 2.60
CA ARG A 188 -22.37 7.85 3.54
C ARG A 188 -23.61 7.16 4.09
N SER A 189 -24.26 6.30 3.31
CA SER A 189 -25.40 5.49 3.75
C SER A 189 -25.06 4.67 5.00
N CYS A 190 -23.81 4.21 5.12
CA CYS A 190 -23.34 3.53 6.33
C CYS A 190 -23.43 4.42 7.57
N GLU A 191 -23.04 5.69 7.52
CA GLU A 191 -23.12 6.60 8.68
C GLU A 191 -24.55 6.79 9.15
N THR A 192 -25.49 6.93 8.20
CA THR A 192 -26.92 7.02 8.49
C THR A 192 -27.41 5.77 9.21
N LYS A 193 -27.06 4.57 8.71
CA LYS A 193 -27.44 3.29 9.34
C LYS A 193 -26.87 3.16 10.76
N LEU A 194 -25.58 3.48 10.93
CA LEU A 194 -24.93 3.44 12.25
C LEU A 194 -25.58 4.40 13.24
N SER A 195 -25.94 5.61 12.79
CA SER A 195 -26.60 6.61 13.63
C SER A 195 -28.02 6.21 14.00
N MET A 196 -28.81 5.68 13.05
CA MET A 196 -30.18 5.23 13.30
C MET A 196 -30.24 4.11 14.34
N ASP A 197 -29.32 3.14 14.23
CA ASP A 197 -29.23 2.00 15.15
C ASP A 197 -28.41 2.33 16.42
N LYS A 198 -27.98 3.59 16.58
CA LYS A 198 -27.18 4.09 17.72
C LYS A 198 -25.95 3.21 18.00
N VAL A 199 -25.31 2.74 16.93
CA VAL A 199 -24.16 1.84 17.01
C VAL A 199 -22.99 2.58 17.64
N ASN A 200 -22.59 2.15 18.83
CA ASN A 200 -21.46 2.71 19.56
C ASN A 200 -20.36 1.66 19.73
N ILE A 201 -19.49 1.54 18.72
CA ILE A 201 -18.31 0.67 18.74
C ILE A 201 -17.08 1.56 18.56
N GLN A 202 -16.14 1.48 19.50
CA GLN A 202 -14.98 2.40 19.60
C GLN A 202 -14.11 2.46 18.33
N SER A 203 -14.02 1.38 17.56
CA SER A 203 -13.21 1.33 16.33
C SER A 203 -13.87 2.01 15.12
N ILE A 204 -15.19 2.25 15.15
CA ILE A 204 -15.94 2.80 14.01
C ILE A 204 -15.55 4.25 13.68
N PRO A 205 -15.45 5.20 14.62
CA PRO A 205 -15.09 6.58 14.28
C PRO A 205 -13.76 6.71 13.53
N ALA A 206 -12.76 5.90 13.89
CA ALA A 206 -11.48 5.87 13.20
C ALA A 206 -11.62 5.33 11.77
N ALA A 207 -12.39 4.26 11.58
CA ALA A 207 -12.70 3.74 10.25
C ALA A 207 -13.45 4.79 9.39
N ILE A 208 -14.41 5.51 9.98
CA ILE A 208 -15.16 6.58 9.31
C ILE A 208 -14.23 7.70 8.83
N LYS A 209 -13.39 8.20 9.72
CA LYS A 209 -12.40 9.21 9.37
C LYS A 209 -11.46 8.73 8.25
N ASN A 210 -11.05 7.46 8.30
CA ASN A 210 -10.13 6.91 7.31
C ASN A 210 -10.75 6.88 5.92
N TRP A 211 -11.92 6.25 5.73
CA TRP A 211 -12.51 6.18 4.39
C TRP A 211 -12.89 7.56 3.85
N LYS A 212 -13.38 8.49 4.69
CA LYS A 212 -13.64 9.88 4.27
C LYS A 212 -12.41 10.54 3.65
N ASN A 213 -11.24 10.35 4.25
CA ASN A 213 -10.00 10.88 3.71
C ASN A 213 -9.67 10.26 2.34
N PHE A 214 -9.85 8.95 2.17
CA PHE A 214 -9.65 8.29 0.87
C PHE A 214 -10.62 8.81 -0.18
N TYR A 215 -11.91 8.95 0.13
CA TYR A 215 -12.88 9.49 -0.81
C TYR A 215 -12.61 10.96 -1.18
N ALA A 216 -12.07 11.76 -0.27
CA ALA A 216 -11.58 13.11 -0.60
C ALA A 216 -10.41 13.10 -1.60
N VAL A 217 -9.62 12.02 -1.64
CA VAL A 217 -8.58 11.81 -2.67
C VAL A 217 -9.21 11.37 -4.00
N ALA A 218 -10.17 10.44 -3.98
CA ALA A 218 -10.87 10.02 -5.20
C ALA A 218 -11.58 11.17 -5.88
N ASN A 219 -12.31 12.01 -5.13
CA ASN A 219 -13.03 13.15 -5.70
C ASN A 219 -12.08 14.15 -6.37
N ALA A 220 -10.95 14.45 -5.71
CA ALA A 220 -9.92 15.31 -6.28
C ALA A 220 -9.31 14.71 -7.56
N ALA A 221 -9.06 13.40 -7.56
CA ALA A 221 -8.53 12.67 -8.70
C ALA A 221 -9.51 12.62 -9.88
N ALA A 222 -10.80 12.40 -9.64
CA ALA A 222 -11.84 12.43 -10.67
C ALA A 222 -11.97 13.82 -11.30
N LEU A 223 -12.01 14.88 -10.48
CA LEU A 223 -11.99 16.26 -10.97
C LEU A 223 -10.73 16.57 -11.79
N ALA A 224 -9.58 16.06 -11.38
CA ALA A 224 -8.35 16.22 -12.13
C ALA A 224 -8.44 15.51 -13.50
N LEU A 225 -9.09 14.35 -13.59
CA LEU A 225 -9.28 13.61 -14.84
C LEU A 225 -10.17 14.36 -15.84
N GLU A 226 -11.32 14.86 -15.38
CA GLU A 226 -12.24 15.65 -16.21
C GLU A 226 -11.58 16.91 -16.74
N ASN A 227 -10.76 17.57 -15.91
CA ASN A 227 -10.03 18.76 -16.32
C ASN A 227 -8.89 18.48 -17.31
N LEU A 228 -8.45 17.22 -17.47
CA LEU A 228 -7.47 16.85 -18.52
C LEU A 228 -8.13 16.65 -19.89
N GLN A 229 -9.46 16.55 -19.94
CA GLN A 229 -10.21 16.27 -21.17
C GLN A 229 -10.87 17.52 -21.78
N LYS A 230 -10.88 18.63 -21.04
CA LYS A 230 -11.29 19.95 -21.51
C LYS A 230 -10.12 20.68 -22.14
#